data_AF-A0A9W9N5D3-F1
#
_entry.id   AF-A0A9W9N5D3-F1
#
_cell.length_a   1.000
_cell.length_b   1.000
_cell.length_c   1.000
_cell.angle_alpha   90.00
_cell.angle_beta   90.00
_cell.angle_gamma   90.00
#
_symmetry.space_group_name_H-M   'P 1'
#
loop_
_entity.id
_entity.type
_entity.pdbx_description
1 polymer ?
#
loop_
_entity_poly.entity_id
_entity_poly.type
_entity_poly.pdbx_seq_one_letter_code
_entity_poly.pdbx_strand_id
1 'polypeptide(L)'
;MSAFRTGRAKALILAMLALILVCTVYFYRSPITASSAVPLVPNTAFEVPLTQRQKDFWKVLRPIIERHKPSCPSPEKRGDVAALHFDPTKEQPRPDLTSLSEEDVRKMEEAHAAFIEDVKKSDKELKPIHTPGKRGLVSTAGSTYLPVFVSSLRMLRRAGSTLPVELYMKDATEHEKQVCNEVLPKLDARCLVLADVVGKNIIEHYQLKIFAVLFSSFEEIVWMDADCFPLGKPEELLDSEPFKTNGLVTWPDFWASSTSPLYYRISRQQAPSMAARQSSETGAFLVSKKTHSLALLLAAYYNFYGPSHYFRLLSQGGPGEGDKETFIQAASAVGAPFYTVSERVQAIGHANADGLSGSAMAQSDPREDFALIQQDKWRVKDEAVAPAPHIFFIHANYPKFNPGDRIFGMGWETTPTLKEDGSAGRAWTAPPDTIKRFGYDVEKAYWEEIKWVSCELETVFKTWENKVDLCKKVEEYWGHVFAEPHDDDPKFTLDG
;
A
#
# COMPACT_ATOMS: atom_id res chain seq x y z
N MET A 1 36.51 64.72 39.46
CA MET A 1 36.83 63.48 38.72
C MET A 1 35.98 62.36 39.30
N SER A 2 35.34 61.61 38.40
CA SER A 2 34.37 60.53 38.66
C SER A 2 34.91 59.43 39.57
N ALA A 3 34.08 58.88 40.46
CA ALA A 3 34.19 57.47 40.85
C ALA A 3 32.89 56.93 41.45
N PHE A 4 32.05 56.43 40.55
CA PHE A 4 31.22 55.23 40.67
C PHE A 4 30.31 55.03 41.91
N ARG A 5 29.02 55.24 41.64
CA ARG A 5 27.84 54.88 42.44
C ARG A 5 27.82 53.37 42.79
N THR A 6 28.36 53.04 43.96
CA THR A 6 28.30 51.72 44.61
C THR A 6 26.87 51.17 44.78
N GLY A 7 25.85 52.04 44.75
CA GLY A 7 24.44 51.64 44.85
C GLY A 7 23.91 50.83 43.65
N ARG A 8 24.36 51.14 42.41
CA ARG A 8 23.86 50.43 41.21
C ARG A 8 24.44 49.03 41.06
N ALA A 9 25.71 48.83 41.43
CA ALA A 9 26.34 47.52 41.45
C ALA A 9 25.71 46.59 42.50
N LYS A 10 25.40 47.13 43.69
CA LYS A 10 24.69 46.38 44.74
C LYS A 10 23.29 45.95 44.29
N ALA A 11 22.56 46.81 43.59
CA ALA A 11 21.23 46.48 43.06
C ALA A 11 21.27 45.37 42.00
N LEU A 12 22.26 45.40 41.09
CA LEU A 12 22.44 44.35 40.07
C LEU A 12 22.83 43.00 40.67
N ILE A 13 23.71 43.00 41.68
CA ILE A 13 24.11 41.77 42.37
C ILE A 13 22.92 41.17 43.14
N LEU A 14 22.12 42.00 43.81
CA LEU A 14 20.90 41.55 44.50
C LEU A 14 19.86 40.99 43.51
N ALA A 15 19.69 41.59 42.34
CA ALA A 15 18.76 41.09 41.32
C ALA A 15 19.21 39.75 40.74
N MET A 16 20.50 39.55 40.49
CA MET A 16 21.03 38.26 40.02
C MET A 16 20.91 37.16 41.09
N LEU A 17 21.19 37.48 42.35
CA LEU A 17 21.03 36.53 43.45
C LEU A 17 19.55 36.14 43.64
N ALA A 18 18.62 37.07 43.48
CA ALA A 18 17.18 36.79 43.51
C ALA A 18 16.75 35.89 42.34
N LEU A 19 17.26 36.14 41.13
CA LEU A 19 16.94 35.31 39.96
C LEU A 19 17.47 33.88 40.11
N ILE A 20 18.69 33.73 40.62
CA ILE A 20 19.30 32.42 40.89
C ILE A 20 18.50 31.69 41.98
N LEU A 21 18.02 32.39 43.02
CA LEU A 21 17.16 31.81 44.06
C LEU A 21 15.81 31.36 43.50
N VAL A 22 15.19 32.16 42.61
CA VAL A 22 13.92 31.80 41.96
C VAL A 22 14.10 30.59 41.04
N CYS A 23 15.16 30.54 40.24
CA CYS A 23 15.47 29.39 39.40
C CYS A 23 15.80 28.14 40.23
N THR A 24 16.59 28.25 41.29
CA THR A 24 16.90 27.09 42.16
C THR A 24 15.66 26.60 42.91
N VAL A 25 14.78 27.47 43.39
CA VAL A 25 13.48 27.07 43.96
C VAL A 25 12.56 26.46 42.90
N TYR A 26 12.53 26.97 41.66
CA TYR A 26 11.71 26.41 40.59
C TYR A 26 12.18 25.02 40.15
N PHE A 27 13.50 24.80 40.05
CA PHE A 27 14.06 23.48 39.71
C PHE A 27 14.02 22.49 40.89
N TYR A 28 14.11 22.95 42.16
CA TYR A 28 13.95 22.07 43.33
C TYR A 28 12.49 21.82 43.76
N ARG A 29 11.54 22.72 43.43
CA ARG A 29 10.10 22.50 43.69
C ARG A 29 9.37 21.74 42.59
N SER A 30 10.04 21.48 41.46
CA SER A 30 9.47 20.67 40.39
C SER A 30 10.42 19.54 40.03
N PRO A 31 10.43 18.48 40.86
CA PRO A 31 10.31 17.17 40.24
C PRO A 31 9.41 16.18 41.01
N ILE A 32 8.60 15.50 40.18
CA ILE A 32 8.06 14.15 40.35
C ILE A 32 6.78 14.04 41.20
N THR A 33 5.65 14.47 40.61
CA THR A 33 4.38 13.73 40.73
C THR A 33 3.57 13.88 39.45
N ALA A 34 4.05 13.29 38.35
CA ALA A 34 3.11 12.65 37.43
C ALA A 34 2.94 11.22 37.95
N SER A 35 2.14 11.08 39.01
CA SER A 35 1.46 9.82 39.25
C SER A 35 0.51 9.69 38.07
N SER A 36 0.99 9.06 37.00
CA SER A 36 0.15 8.41 36.03
C SER A 36 -0.58 7.32 36.81
N ALA A 37 -1.68 7.69 37.46
CA ALA A 37 -2.78 6.78 37.67
C ALA A 37 -3.27 6.42 36.25
N VAL A 38 -2.53 5.50 35.62
CA VAL A 38 -3.08 4.62 34.62
C VAL A 38 -4.35 4.10 35.28
N PRO A 39 -5.55 4.37 34.75
CA PRO A 39 -6.69 3.60 35.17
C PRO A 39 -6.28 2.17 34.84
N LEU A 40 -6.00 1.37 35.86
CA LEU A 40 -5.95 -0.08 35.77
C LEU A 40 -7.36 -0.46 35.31
N VAL A 41 -7.59 -0.39 34.00
CA VAL A 41 -8.69 -1.04 33.35
C VAL A 41 -8.57 -2.49 33.81
N PRO A 42 -9.59 -3.05 34.47
CA PRO A 42 -9.51 -4.39 34.99
C PRO A 42 -9.05 -5.32 33.87
N ASN A 43 -7.93 -6.00 34.12
CA ASN A 43 -7.33 -7.02 33.28
C ASN A 43 -8.19 -8.29 33.36
N THR A 44 -9.48 -8.16 33.10
CA THR A 44 -10.48 -9.19 33.31
C THR A 44 -11.15 -9.51 31.98
N ALA A 45 -10.95 -10.78 31.60
CA ALA A 45 -11.81 -11.56 30.72
C ALA A 45 -11.57 -11.37 29.21
N PHE A 46 -10.82 -12.32 28.64
CA PHE A 46 -10.94 -12.78 27.26
C PHE A 46 -11.02 -11.66 26.21
N GLU A 47 -9.87 -11.22 25.68
CA GLU A 47 -9.88 -10.65 24.32
C GLU A 47 -10.54 -11.69 23.41
N VAL A 48 -11.75 -11.40 22.92
CA VAL A 48 -12.46 -12.26 22.00
C VAL A 48 -11.50 -12.61 20.86
N PRO A 49 -11.20 -13.91 20.61
CA PRO A 49 -10.22 -14.30 19.61
C PRO A 49 -10.51 -13.61 18.28
N LEU A 50 -9.46 -13.22 17.55
CA LEU A 50 -9.62 -12.49 16.28
C LEU A 50 -10.61 -13.18 15.35
N THR A 51 -10.49 -14.50 15.18
CA THR A 51 -11.40 -15.31 14.37
C THR A 51 -12.86 -15.21 14.80
N GLN A 52 -13.12 -15.10 16.11
CA GLN A 52 -14.48 -14.93 16.61
C GLN A 52 -15.02 -13.53 16.28
N ARG A 53 -14.21 -12.47 16.47
CA ARG A 53 -14.57 -11.09 16.06
C ARG A 53 -14.86 -11.00 14.56
N GLN A 54 -13.99 -11.61 13.75
CA GLN A 54 -14.14 -11.69 12.29
C GLN A 54 -15.45 -12.39 11.90
N LYS A 55 -15.73 -13.56 12.49
CA LYS A 55 -16.97 -14.31 12.23
C LYS A 55 -18.22 -13.55 12.65
N ASP A 56 -18.19 -12.89 13.81
CA ASP A 56 -19.35 -12.13 14.28
C ASP A 56 -19.61 -10.89 13.42
N PHE A 57 -18.55 -10.19 12.99
CA PHE A 57 -18.68 -9.11 12.02
C PHE A 57 -19.23 -9.63 10.67
N TRP A 58 -18.72 -10.75 10.16
CA TRP A 58 -19.17 -11.31 8.89
C TRP A 58 -20.63 -11.77 8.92
N LYS A 59 -21.10 -12.33 10.04
CA LYS A 59 -22.51 -12.71 10.24
C LYS A 59 -23.47 -11.52 10.10
N VAL A 60 -23.01 -10.30 10.38
CA VAL A 60 -23.79 -9.07 10.21
C VAL A 60 -23.61 -8.50 8.81
N LEU A 61 -22.35 -8.36 8.35
CA LEU A 61 -22.05 -7.71 7.08
C LEU A 61 -22.59 -8.48 5.87
N ARG A 62 -22.44 -9.81 5.85
CA ARG A 62 -22.81 -10.62 4.68
C ARG A 62 -24.30 -10.49 4.32
N PRO A 63 -25.26 -10.67 5.27
CA PRO A 63 -26.68 -10.45 4.96
C PRO A 63 -27.00 -9.05 4.43
N ILE A 64 -26.28 -8.02 4.89
CA ILE A 64 -26.45 -6.65 4.38
C ILE A 64 -26.00 -6.59 2.91
N ILE A 65 -24.79 -7.09 2.60
CA ILE A 65 -24.28 -7.16 1.22
C ILE A 65 -25.24 -7.95 0.32
N GLU A 66 -25.70 -9.12 0.74
CA GLU A 66 -26.57 -10.00 -0.06
C GLU A 66 -27.96 -9.41 -0.30
N ARG A 67 -28.54 -8.73 0.70
CA ARG A 67 -29.85 -8.07 0.57
C ARG A 67 -29.81 -6.92 -0.44
N HIS A 68 -28.69 -6.23 -0.54
CA HIS A 68 -28.49 -5.12 -1.48
C HIS A 68 -27.80 -5.55 -2.77
N LYS A 69 -27.89 -6.82 -3.14
CA LYS A 69 -27.42 -7.28 -4.45
C LYS A 69 -28.05 -6.43 -5.57
N PRO A 70 -27.25 -5.90 -6.51
CA PRO A 70 -27.75 -5.33 -7.75
C PRO A 70 -28.79 -6.24 -8.42
N SER A 71 -30.03 -5.76 -8.50
CA SER A 71 -31.15 -6.54 -9.07
C SER A 71 -31.29 -6.30 -10.58
N CYS A 72 -30.17 -6.26 -11.28
CA CYS A 72 -30.08 -6.06 -12.73
C CYS A 72 -29.03 -6.99 -13.35
N PRO A 73 -28.99 -7.11 -14.69
CA PRO A 73 -27.88 -7.76 -15.37
C PRO A 73 -26.55 -7.02 -15.13
N SER A 74 -25.45 -7.75 -15.33
CA SER A 74 -24.12 -7.15 -15.41
C SER A 74 -24.07 -6.07 -16.50
N PRO A 75 -23.37 -4.94 -16.28
CA PRO A 75 -23.18 -3.92 -17.31
C PRO A 75 -22.59 -4.51 -18.58
N GLU A 76 -23.16 -4.14 -19.72
CA GLU A 76 -22.74 -4.60 -21.05
C GLU A 76 -21.48 -3.86 -21.49
N LYS A 77 -20.52 -4.60 -22.02
CA LYS A 77 -19.23 -4.07 -22.50
C LYS A 77 -19.30 -3.85 -24.01
N ARG A 78 -19.00 -2.63 -24.45
CA ARG A 78 -18.88 -2.28 -25.88
C ARG A 78 -17.44 -2.37 -26.40
N GLY A 79 -16.48 -2.43 -25.49
CA GLY A 79 -15.05 -2.55 -25.77
C GLY A 79 -14.22 -2.41 -24.50
N ASP A 80 -12.90 -2.47 -24.66
CA ASP A 80 -11.91 -2.20 -23.61
C ASP A 80 -11.43 -0.75 -23.67
N VAL A 81 -11.31 -0.10 -22.52
CA VAL A 81 -10.64 1.20 -22.45
C VAL A 81 -9.16 1.02 -22.77
N ALA A 82 -8.66 1.83 -23.70
CA ALA A 82 -7.25 1.84 -24.07
C ALA A 82 -6.35 2.26 -22.89
N ALA A 83 -5.09 1.84 -22.92
CA ALA A 83 -4.06 2.21 -21.96
C ALA A 83 -3.63 3.69 -22.14
N LEU A 84 -4.51 4.61 -21.74
CA LEU A 84 -4.33 6.04 -21.91
C LEU A 84 -3.56 6.62 -20.72
N HIS A 85 -2.37 7.14 -20.98
CA HIS A 85 -1.58 7.82 -19.96
C HIS A 85 -2.29 9.07 -19.43
N PHE A 86 -2.12 9.33 -18.14
CA PHE A 86 -2.64 10.52 -17.50
C PHE A 86 -1.93 11.80 -17.95
N ASP A 87 -2.70 12.84 -18.24
CA ASP A 87 -2.23 14.17 -18.60
C ASP A 87 -2.97 15.23 -17.74
N PRO A 88 -2.27 15.90 -16.80
CA PRO A 88 -2.87 16.93 -15.95
C PRO A 88 -3.01 18.29 -16.64
N THR A 89 -2.46 18.45 -17.84
CA THR A 89 -2.49 19.71 -18.61
C THR A 89 -3.63 19.75 -19.62
N LYS A 90 -4.22 18.59 -19.91
CA LYS A 90 -5.25 18.43 -20.94
C LYS A 90 -6.45 17.66 -20.42
N GLU A 91 -7.61 18.31 -20.44
CA GLU A 91 -8.87 17.61 -20.17
C GLU A 91 -9.16 16.62 -21.31
N GLN A 92 -9.18 15.34 -20.96
CA GLN A 92 -9.49 14.25 -21.88
C GLN A 92 -10.96 13.85 -21.73
N PRO A 93 -11.63 13.39 -22.80
CA PRO A 93 -12.99 12.87 -22.67
C PRO A 93 -12.98 11.61 -21.79
N ARG A 94 -13.89 11.58 -20.81
CA ARG A 94 -14.08 10.39 -19.96
C ARG A 94 -14.57 9.22 -20.82
N PRO A 95 -13.94 8.03 -20.73
CA PRO A 95 -14.40 6.87 -21.49
C PRO A 95 -15.79 6.41 -21.05
N ASP A 96 -16.61 6.02 -22.01
CA ASP A 96 -17.97 5.51 -21.79
C ASP A 96 -18.23 4.29 -22.69
N LEU A 97 -17.61 3.17 -22.34
CA LEU A 97 -17.64 1.90 -23.08
C LEU A 97 -18.49 0.83 -22.38
N THR A 98 -19.22 1.21 -21.34
CA THR A 98 -20.12 0.34 -20.58
C THR A 98 -21.54 0.86 -20.70
N SER A 99 -22.51 -0.04 -20.88
CA SER A 99 -23.93 0.33 -20.94
C SER A 99 -24.82 -0.42 -19.97
N LEU A 100 -25.81 0.31 -19.48
CA LEU A 100 -26.95 -0.17 -18.71
C LEU A 100 -28.19 0.56 -19.22
N SER A 101 -29.36 -0.09 -19.09
CA SER A 101 -30.63 0.61 -19.31
C SER A 101 -30.86 1.64 -18.20
N GLU A 102 -31.65 2.68 -18.46
CA GLU A 102 -32.00 3.68 -17.44
C GLU A 102 -32.71 3.04 -16.23
N GLU A 103 -33.50 1.99 -16.46
CA GLU A 103 -34.11 1.20 -15.39
C GLU A 103 -33.07 0.51 -14.51
N ASP A 104 -32.04 -0.09 -15.12
CA ASP A 104 -30.98 -0.79 -14.39
C ASP A 104 -30.01 0.16 -13.69
N VAL A 105 -29.75 1.35 -14.26
CA VAL A 105 -29.04 2.43 -13.55
C VAL A 105 -29.80 2.80 -12.28
N ARG A 106 -31.13 2.94 -12.34
CA ARG A 106 -31.96 3.26 -11.16
C ARG A 106 -31.90 2.14 -10.12
N LYS A 107 -31.97 0.87 -10.53
CA LYS A 107 -31.84 -0.29 -9.62
C LYS A 107 -30.48 -0.32 -8.93
N MET A 108 -29.40 -0.04 -9.68
CA MET A 108 -28.05 0.05 -9.13
C MET A 108 -27.92 1.20 -8.13
N GLU A 109 -28.47 2.38 -8.46
CA GLU A 109 -28.49 3.55 -7.59
C GLU A 109 -29.27 3.28 -6.29
N GLU A 110 -30.45 2.66 -6.39
CA GLU A 110 -31.28 2.27 -5.24
C GLU A 110 -30.54 1.26 -4.35
N ALA A 111 -29.93 0.21 -4.92
CA ALA A 111 -29.17 -0.79 -4.17
C ALA A 111 -27.93 -0.18 -3.48
N HIS A 112 -27.21 0.69 -4.19
CA HIS A 112 -26.05 1.42 -3.66
C HIS A 112 -26.42 2.28 -2.45
N ALA A 113 -27.44 3.14 -2.60
CA ALA A 113 -27.92 4.01 -1.53
C ALA A 113 -28.46 3.19 -0.35
N ALA A 114 -29.23 2.14 -0.62
CA ALA A 114 -29.79 1.27 0.41
C ALA A 114 -28.70 0.53 1.21
N PHE A 115 -27.64 0.07 0.55
CA PHE A 115 -26.48 -0.54 1.23
C PHE A 115 -25.83 0.44 2.22
N ILE A 116 -25.53 1.66 1.79
CA ILE A 116 -24.92 2.69 2.65
C ILE A 116 -25.80 2.97 3.87
N GLU A 117 -27.11 3.12 3.67
CA GLU A 117 -28.04 3.40 4.75
C GLU A 117 -28.23 2.22 5.72
N ASP A 118 -28.23 0.98 5.23
CA ASP A 118 -28.34 -0.22 6.06
C ASP A 118 -27.08 -0.43 6.92
N VAL A 119 -25.89 -0.19 6.34
CA VAL A 119 -24.62 -0.21 7.08
C VAL A 119 -24.60 0.85 8.18
N LYS A 120 -25.00 2.10 7.90
CA LYS A 120 -25.07 3.17 8.91
C LYS A 120 -26.05 2.82 10.04
N LYS A 121 -27.19 2.21 9.71
CA LYS A 121 -28.17 1.77 10.72
C LYS A 121 -27.66 0.61 11.57
N SER A 122 -26.79 -0.22 11.00
CA SER A 122 -26.20 -1.40 11.64
C SER A 122 -24.84 -1.12 12.32
N ASP A 123 -24.47 0.14 12.53
CA ASP A 123 -23.16 0.53 13.09
C ASP A 123 -22.89 -0.08 14.49
N LYS A 124 -23.95 -0.29 15.28
CA LYS A 124 -23.83 -0.90 16.61
C LYS A 124 -23.57 -2.41 16.55
N GLU A 125 -24.10 -3.08 15.54
CA GLU A 125 -23.95 -4.51 15.28
C GLU A 125 -22.62 -4.81 14.56
N LEU A 126 -22.18 -3.92 13.66
CA LEU A 126 -20.90 -3.99 12.94
C LEU A 126 -19.73 -3.56 13.83
N LYS A 127 -19.49 -4.32 14.90
CA LYS A 127 -18.42 -4.05 15.85
C LYS A 127 -17.05 -4.10 15.16
N PRO A 128 -16.14 -3.14 15.44
CA PRO A 128 -14.79 -3.15 14.91
C PRO A 128 -14.06 -4.47 15.18
N ILE A 129 -13.52 -5.08 14.13
CA ILE A 129 -12.68 -6.28 14.24
C ILE A 129 -11.31 -5.92 14.82
N HIS A 130 -10.80 -4.74 14.46
CA HIS A 130 -9.49 -4.28 14.86
C HIS A 130 -9.40 -4.01 16.36
N THR A 131 -8.17 -3.98 16.86
CA THR A 131 -7.88 -3.53 18.22
C THR A 131 -7.51 -2.05 18.15
N PRO A 132 -8.18 -1.15 18.90
CA PRO A 132 -7.88 0.28 18.85
C PRO A 132 -6.41 0.58 19.08
N GLY A 133 -5.83 1.50 18.29
CA GLY A 133 -4.43 1.89 18.35
C GLY A 133 -3.42 0.85 17.84
N LYS A 134 -3.84 -0.36 17.43
CA LYS A 134 -2.90 -1.31 16.81
C LYS A 134 -2.63 -0.92 15.36
N ARG A 135 -1.36 -1.00 14.99
CA ARG A 135 -0.85 -0.73 13.64
C ARG A 135 -0.16 -1.97 13.10
N GLY A 136 -0.20 -2.15 11.80
CA GLY A 136 0.48 -3.27 11.16
C GLY A 136 0.36 -3.27 9.64
N LEU A 137 1.08 -4.18 9.02
CA LEU A 137 1.05 -4.39 7.59
C LEU A 137 0.13 -5.57 7.25
N VAL A 138 -0.67 -5.42 6.20
CA VAL A 138 -1.55 -6.48 5.69
C VAL A 138 -1.16 -6.79 4.26
N SER A 139 -1.08 -8.08 3.93
CA SER A 139 -0.80 -8.56 2.59
C SER A 139 -1.60 -9.82 2.28
N THR A 140 -1.62 -10.22 1.02
CA THR A 140 -2.13 -11.53 0.59
C THR A 140 -1.11 -12.24 -0.28
N ALA A 141 -0.85 -13.51 0.02
CA ALA A 141 -0.03 -14.37 -0.83
C ALA A 141 -0.39 -15.84 -0.61
N GLY A 142 -0.32 -16.61 -1.69
CA GLY A 142 -0.50 -18.05 -1.70
C GLY A 142 0.23 -18.63 -2.91
N SER A 143 0.50 -19.93 -2.89
CA SER A 143 1.13 -20.62 -4.04
C SER A 143 2.42 -19.92 -4.51
N THR A 144 2.53 -19.57 -5.80
CA THR A 144 3.72 -18.98 -6.42
C THR A 144 4.04 -17.57 -5.91
N TYR A 145 3.14 -16.93 -5.17
CA TYR A 145 3.37 -15.63 -4.56
C TYR A 145 4.06 -15.72 -3.19
N LEU A 146 4.02 -16.88 -2.51
CA LEU A 146 4.61 -17.01 -1.17
C LEU A 146 6.12 -16.75 -1.13
N PRO A 147 6.94 -17.31 -2.03
CA PRO A 147 8.37 -16.99 -2.04
C PRO A 147 8.65 -15.51 -2.29
N VAL A 148 7.86 -14.88 -3.17
CA VAL A 148 7.97 -13.46 -3.49
C VAL A 148 7.64 -12.61 -2.27
N PHE A 149 6.55 -12.93 -1.57
CA PHE A 149 6.18 -12.25 -0.32
C PHE A 149 7.26 -12.38 0.76
N VAL A 150 7.90 -13.54 0.91
CA VAL A 150 8.98 -13.70 1.88
C VAL A 150 10.16 -12.79 1.53
N SER A 151 10.53 -12.66 0.25
CA SER A 151 11.56 -11.70 -0.19
C SER A 151 11.15 -10.25 0.11
N SER A 152 9.91 -9.85 -0.20
CA SER A 152 9.38 -8.51 0.10
C SER A 152 9.30 -8.22 1.60
N LEU A 153 8.92 -9.21 2.41
CA LEU A 153 8.91 -9.12 3.87
C LEU A 153 10.33 -8.96 4.43
N ARG A 154 11.31 -9.63 3.84
CA ARG A 154 12.71 -9.43 4.23
C ARG A 154 13.20 -8.03 3.84
N MET A 155 12.79 -7.49 2.70
CA MET A 155 13.05 -6.09 2.36
C MET A 155 12.41 -5.11 3.35
N LEU A 156 11.18 -5.37 3.80
CA LEU A 156 10.53 -4.61 4.89
C LEU A 156 11.37 -4.61 6.17
N ARG A 157 11.92 -5.77 6.56
CA ARG A 157 12.81 -5.88 7.74
C ARG A 157 14.15 -5.22 7.51
N ARG A 158 14.70 -5.29 6.30
CA ARG A 158 15.93 -4.59 5.91
C ARG A 158 15.78 -3.06 5.99
N ALA A 159 14.62 -2.53 5.63
CA ALA A 159 14.28 -1.12 5.82
C ALA A 159 14.13 -0.71 7.30
N GLY A 160 14.23 -1.67 8.23
CA GLY A 160 14.18 -1.45 9.67
C GLY A 160 12.78 -1.34 10.24
N SER A 161 11.74 -1.77 9.50
CA SER A 161 10.37 -1.75 9.98
C SER A 161 10.13 -2.83 11.03
N THR A 162 9.42 -2.45 12.08
CA THR A 162 8.99 -3.33 13.18
C THR A 162 7.50 -3.60 13.17
N LEU A 163 6.78 -3.20 12.11
CA LEU A 163 5.36 -3.46 12.02
C LEU A 163 5.09 -4.97 12.00
N PRO A 164 4.14 -5.46 12.85
CA PRO A 164 3.67 -6.83 12.73
C PRO A 164 2.91 -6.99 11.42
N VAL A 165 3.02 -8.19 10.83
CA VAL A 165 2.45 -8.47 9.51
C VAL A 165 1.39 -9.56 9.58
N GLU A 166 0.23 -9.29 8.98
CA GLU A 166 -0.83 -10.27 8.77
C GLU A 166 -0.91 -10.66 7.29
N LEU A 167 -0.50 -11.89 6.98
CA LEU A 167 -0.59 -12.46 5.64
C LEU A 167 -1.88 -13.26 5.51
N TYR A 168 -2.77 -12.80 4.63
CA TYR A 168 -4.02 -13.49 4.33
C TYR A 168 -3.88 -14.44 3.14
N MET A 169 -4.32 -15.67 3.36
CA MET A 169 -4.45 -16.72 2.34
C MET A 169 -5.92 -16.89 1.98
N LYS A 170 -6.21 -17.27 0.73
CA LYS A 170 -7.58 -17.52 0.28
C LYS A 170 -8.24 -18.61 1.12
N ASP A 171 -7.59 -19.77 1.18
CA ASP A 171 -8.08 -20.95 1.87
C ASP A 171 -6.95 -21.85 2.37
N ALA A 172 -7.31 -22.95 3.05
CA ALA A 172 -6.35 -23.87 3.65
C ALA A 172 -5.43 -24.58 2.64
N THR A 173 -5.73 -24.56 1.34
CA THR A 173 -4.86 -25.16 0.31
C THR A 173 -3.61 -24.33 0.03
N GLU A 174 -3.66 -23.03 0.33
CA GLU A 174 -2.52 -22.10 0.25
C GLU A 174 -1.71 -22.04 1.56
N HIS A 175 -2.22 -22.67 2.63
CA HIS A 175 -1.57 -22.67 3.94
C HIS A 175 -0.43 -23.68 4.03
N GLU A 176 0.81 -23.19 3.89
CA GLU A 176 2.02 -23.98 4.00
C GLU A 176 2.55 -23.98 5.44
N LYS A 177 2.44 -25.12 6.14
CA LYS A 177 2.69 -25.22 7.60
C LYS A 177 4.08 -24.73 8.01
N GLN A 178 5.13 -25.12 7.29
CA GLN A 178 6.49 -24.74 7.63
C GLN A 178 6.72 -23.23 7.44
N VAL A 179 6.22 -22.66 6.33
CA VAL A 179 6.26 -21.20 6.10
C VAL A 179 5.51 -20.45 7.20
N CYS A 180 4.27 -20.86 7.51
CA CYS A 180 3.40 -20.16 8.45
C CYS A 180 3.79 -20.29 9.92
N ASN A 181 4.36 -21.42 10.34
CA ASN A 181 4.64 -21.70 11.75
C ASN A 181 6.12 -21.50 12.12
N GLU A 182 7.03 -21.49 11.15
CA GLU A 182 8.48 -21.44 11.43
C GLU A 182 9.19 -20.28 10.75
N VAL A 183 8.83 -19.94 9.50
CA VAL A 183 9.51 -18.88 8.73
C VAL A 183 8.93 -17.51 9.08
N LEU A 184 7.63 -17.30 8.80
CA LEU A 184 6.99 -16.00 8.99
C LEU A 184 7.00 -15.49 10.44
N PRO A 185 6.82 -16.33 11.48
CA PRO A 185 6.90 -15.84 12.86
C PRO A 185 8.26 -15.28 13.25
N LYS A 186 9.36 -15.75 12.64
CA LYS A 186 10.71 -15.19 12.87
C LYS A 186 10.88 -13.80 12.26
N LEU A 187 10.00 -13.42 11.34
CA LEU A 187 9.93 -12.12 10.69
C LEU A 187 8.76 -11.27 11.22
N ASP A 188 8.23 -11.57 12.42
CA ASP A 188 7.07 -10.91 13.03
C ASP A 188 5.84 -10.86 12.08
N ALA A 189 5.59 -11.99 11.43
CA ALA A 189 4.47 -12.18 10.51
C ALA A 189 3.67 -13.43 10.88
N ARG A 190 2.37 -13.41 10.61
CA ARG A 190 1.49 -14.58 10.82
C ARG A 190 0.54 -14.81 9.64
N CYS A 191 0.25 -16.08 9.37
CA CYS A 191 -0.75 -16.49 8.39
C CYS A 191 -2.17 -16.43 8.97
N LEU A 192 -3.12 -16.01 8.15
CA LEU A 192 -4.54 -16.02 8.42
C LEU A 192 -5.27 -16.57 7.18
N VAL A 193 -6.27 -17.43 7.38
CA VAL A 193 -7.01 -18.05 6.27
C VAL A 193 -8.38 -17.40 6.16
N LEU A 194 -8.66 -16.76 5.02
CA LEU A 194 -9.89 -16.01 4.84
C LEU A 194 -11.13 -16.91 4.82
N ALA A 195 -11.05 -18.07 4.17
CA ALA A 195 -12.13 -19.05 4.11
C ALA A 195 -12.60 -19.54 5.50
N ASP A 196 -11.77 -19.46 6.55
CA ASP A 196 -12.16 -19.81 7.92
C ASP A 196 -13.15 -18.81 8.53
N VAL A 197 -13.20 -17.59 7.97
CA VAL A 197 -14.13 -16.52 8.35
C VAL A 197 -15.34 -16.52 7.40
N VAL A 198 -15.07 -16.47 6.09
CA VAL A 198 -16.11 -16.12 5.11
C VAL A 198 -16.82 -17.33 4.50
N GLY A 199 -16.22 -18.52 4.62
CA GLY A 199 -16.63 -19.73 3.92
C GLY A 199 -15.86 -19.93 2.60
N LYS A 200 -15.92 -21.15 2.06
CA LYS A 200 -15.24 -21.52 0.81
C LYS A 200 -15.95 -20.90 -0.41
N ASN A 201 -15.17 -20.50 -1.42
CA ASN A 201 -15.64 -20.00 -2.72
C ASN A 201 -16.55 -18.76 -2.66
N ILE A 202 -16.44 -17.95 -1.60
CA ILE A 202 -17.21 -16.70 -1.45
C ILE A 202 -16.42 -15.49 -1.93
N ILE A 203 -15.11 -15.47 -1.69
CA ILE A 203 -14.19 -14.37 -2.04
C ILE A 203 -12.99 -14.98 -2.76
N GLU A 204 -12.70 -14.49 -3.96
CA GLU A 204 -11.59 -14.98 -4.78
C GLU A 204 -10.84 -13.84 -5.49
N HIS A 205 -9.60 -14.12 -5.90
CA HIS A 205 -8.77 -13.22 -6.73
C HIS A 205 -8.70 -11.79 -6.16
N TYR A 206 -9.03 -10.77 -6.95
CA TYR A 206 -8.94 -9.35 -6.58
C TYR A 206 -9.77 -8.97 -5.36
N GLN A 207 -10.82 -9.75 -5.04
CA GLN A 207 -11.66 -9.46 -3.89
C GLN A 207 -10.91 -9.64 -2.56
N LEU A 208 -9.85 -10.46 -2.53
CA LEU A 208 -9.14 -10.83 -1.29
C LEU A 208 -8.60 -9.60 -0.54
N LYS A 209 -8.09 -8.59 -1.26
CA LYS A 209 -7.42 -7.41 -0.70
C LYS A 209 -8.28 -6.67 0.32
N ILE A 210 -9.47 -6.25 -0.10
CA ILE A 210 -10.37 -5.48 0.77
C ILE A 210 -10.85 -6.30 1.98
N PHE A 211 -11.07 -7.60 1.83
CA PHE A 211 -11.52 -8.44 2.93
C PHE A 211 -10.37 -8.74 3.91
N ALA A 212 -9.15 -8.95 3.42
CA ALA A 212 -7.95 -9.02 4.27
C ALA A 212 -7.78 -7.73 5.09
N VAL A 213 -7.93 -6.56 4.45
CA VAL A 213 -7.93 -5.28 5.15
C VAL A 213 -9.04 -5.23 6.20
N LEU A 214 -10.30 -5.50 5.87
CA LEU A 214 -11.40 -5.47 6.84
C LEU A 214 -11.18 -6.41 8.02
N PHE A 215 -10.77 -7.65 7.75
CA PHE A 215 -10.63 -8.70 8.76
C PHE A 215 -9.35 -8.60 9.59
N SER A 216 -8.36 -7.80 9.19
CA SER A 216 -7.12 -7.67 9.94
C SER A 216 -7.33 -7.11 11.34
N SER A 217 -6.41 -7.40 12.26
CA SER A 217 -6.52 -6.95 13.65
C SER A 217 -6.07 -5.50 13.89
N PHE A 218 -5.54 -4.83 12.86
CA PHE A 218 -4.98 -3.48 12.93
C PHE A 218 -6.04 -2.40 12.64
N GLU A 219 -5.97 -1.29 13.38
CA GLU A 219 -6.77 -0.08 13.20
C GLU A 219 -6.18 0.80 12.09
N GLU A 220 -4.85 0.99 12.08
CA GLU A 220 -4.12 1.68 11.00
C GLU A 220 -3.26 0.68 10.24
N ILE A 221 -3.42 0.68 8.91
CA ILE A 221 -2.91 -0.37 8.05
C ILE A 221 -2.01 0.22 6.99
N VAL A 222 -0.88 -0.44 6.79
CA VAL A 222 -0.12 -0.40 5.54
C VAL A 222 -0.54 -1.62 4.74
N TRP A 223 -1.17 -1.44 3.59
CA TRP A 223 -1.35 -2.53 2.63
C TRP A 223 -0.11 -2.65 1.74
N MET A 224 0.27 -3.88 1.43
CA MET A 224 1.35 -4.17 0.49
C MET A 224 1.05 -5.48 -0.27
N ASP A 225 1.06 -5.44 -1.61
CA ASP A 225 0.99 -6.66 -2.42
C ASP A 225 2.26 -7.52 -2.21
N ALA A 226 2.19 -8.82 -2.53
CA ALA A 226 3.27 -9.78 -2.28
C ALA A 226 4.62 -9.38 -2.91
N ASP A 227 4.56 -8.66 -4.02
CA ASP A 227 5.66 -8.20 -4.85
C ASP A 227 5.92 -6.70 -4.72
N CYS A 228 5.44 -6.08 -3.66
CA CYS A 228 5.74 -4.70 -3.30
C CYS A 228 6.60 -4.66 -2.02
N PHE A 229 7.55 -3.74 -1.92
CA PHE A 229 8.35 -3.54 -0.70
C PHE A 229 8.78 -2.07 -0.52
N PRO A 230 8.96 -1.61 0.73
CA PRO A 230 9.38 -0.25 1.00
C PRO A 230 10.91 -0.10 1.01
N LEU A 231 11.38 1.13 0.76
CA LEU A 231 12.77 1.56 0.91
C LEU A 231 13.03 2.27 2.25
N GLY A 232 11.97 2.58 2.99
CA GLY A 232 12.00 3.17 4.34
C GLY A 232 11.01 2.49 5.29
N LYS A 233 10.86 3.02 6.51
CA LYS A 233 9.94 2.47 7.52
C LYS A 233 8.50 2.94 7.25
N PRO A 234 7.58 2.08 6.79
CA PRO A 234 6.21 2.50 6.46
C PRO A 234 5.40 2.95 7.68
N GLU A 235 5.77 2.55 8.91
CA GLU A 235 5.16 3.09 10.13
C GLU A 235 5.34 4.61 10.27
N GLU A 236 6.43 5.19 9.74
CA GLU A 236 6.64 6.64 9.77
C GLU A 236 5.62 7.39 8.90
N LEU A 237 5.10 6.74 7.85
CA LEU A 237 4.05 7.32 7.01
C LEU A 237 2.74 7.43 7.78
N LEU A 238 2.47 6.50 8.72
CA LEU A 238 1.28 6.55 9.59
C LEU A 238 1.36 7.68 10.63
N ASP A 239 2.57 8.15 10.95
CA ASP A 239 2.81 9.25 11.91
C ASP A 239 2.94 10.63 11.25
N SER A 240 2.85 10.68 9.91
CA SER A 240 3.13 11.88 9.13
C SER A 240 1.91 12.35 8.33
N GLU A 241 1.94 13.61 7.88
CA GLU A 241 1.11 14.01 6.75
C GLU A 241 1.63 13.34 5.47
N PRO A 242 0.75 12.97 4.52
CA PRO A 242 -0.68 13.30 4.46
C PRO A 242 -1.62 12.32 5.20
N PHE A 243 -1.10 11.23 5.78
CA PHE A 243 -1.95 10.20 6.40
C PHE A 243 -2.73 10.72 7.60
N LYS A 244 -2.09 11.51 8.47
CA LYS A 244 -2.74 12.00 9.69
C LYS A 244 -4.01 12.82 9.45
N THR A 245 -4.01 13.68 8.42
CA THR A 245 -5.20 14.47 8.07
C THR A 245 -6.20 13.68 7.22
N ASN A 246 -5.72 12.81 6.33
CA ASN A 246 -6.57 12.19 5.32
C ASN A 246 -7.05 10.79 5.67
N GLY A 247 -6.32 10.01 6.48
CA GLY A 247 -6.66 8.65 6.88
C GLY A 247 -6.67 7.58 5.77
N LEU A 248 -6.64 7.97 4.49
CA LEU A 248 -6.40 7.12 3.32
C LEU A 248 -5.35 7.78 2.43
N VAL A 249 -4.27 7.06 2.12
CA VAL A 249 -3.22 7.49 1.20
C VAL A 249 -2.98 6.41 0.15
N THR A 250 -3.04 6.78 -1.13
CA THR A 250 -2.83 5.85 -2.25
C THR A 250 -1.80 6.39 -3.23
N TRP A 251 -1.17 5.49 -3.98
CA TRP A 251 -0.24 5.85 -5.06
C TRP A 251 -0.91 5.80 -6.43
N PRO A 252 -0.45 6.62 -7.38
CA PRO A 252 -1.00 6.64 -8.72
C PRO A 252 -0.49 5.47 -9.57
N ASP A 253 -1.29 5.08 -10.54
CA ASP A 253 -0.90 4.26 -11.69
C ASP A 253 -0.56 5.18 -12.88
N PHE A 254 -0.05 4.63 -13.98
CA PHE A 254 0.29 5.37 -15.19
C PHE A 254 -0.92 5.99 -15.89
N TRP A 255 -2.10 5.40 -15.70
CA TRP A 255 -3.27 5.62 -16.53
C TRP A 255 -4.16 6.74 -16.02
N ALA A 256 -4.87 7.39 -16.96
CA ALA A 256 -6.01 8.23 -16.64
C ALA A 256 -7.17 7.38 -16.08
N SER A 257 -8.08 8.00 -15.32
CA SER A 257 -9.25 7.30 -14.75
C SER A 257 -10.12 6.66 -15.84
N SER A 258 -10.35 5.35 -15.80
CA SER A 258 -11.29 4.67 -16.67
C SER A 258 -12.69 4.48 -16.06
N THR A 259 -13.03 5.16 -14.97
CA THR A 259 -14.36 5.05 -14.34
C THR A 259 -15.47 5.63 -15.24
N SER A 260 -16.50 4.82 -15.50
CA SER A 260 -17.65 5.14 -16.34
C SER A 260 -18.49 6.29 -15.74
N PRO A 261 -19.07 7.18 -16.58
CA PRO A 261 -20.10 8.13 -16.16
C PRO A 261 -21.27 7.48 -15.39
N LEU A 262 -21.62 6.24 -15.73
CA LEU A 262 -22.70 5.50 -15.07
C LEU A 262 -22.41 5.28 -13.57
N TYR A 263 -21.15 5.04 -13.19
CA TYR A 263 -20.78 4.90 -11.78
C TYR A 263 -21.09 6.18 -10.98
N TYR A 264 -20.77 7.34 -11.54
CA TYR A 264 -21.01 8.62 -10.86
C TYR A 264 -22.50 8.91 -10.74
N ARG A 265 -23.32 8.51 -11.72
CA ARG A 265 -24.79 8.54 -11.61
C ARG A 265 -25.28 7.63 -10.47
N ILE A 266 -24.86 6.36 -10.49
CA ILE A 266 -25.24 5.33 -9.50
C ILE A 266 -24.87 5.74 -8.07
N SER A 267 -23.68 6.34 -7.90
CA SER A 267 -23.18 6.77 -6.59
C SER A 267 -23.55 8.22 -6.24
N ARG A 268 -24.36 8.89 -7.07
CA ARG A 268 -24.83 10.28 -6.91
C ARG A 268 -23.71 11.30 -6.71
N GLN A 269 -22.63 11.13 -7.46
CA GLN A 269 -21.47 12.01 -7.45
C GLN A 269 -21.39 12.82 -8.74
N GLN A 270 -20.77 13.99 -8.66
CA GLN A 270 -20.26 14.64 -9.86
C GLN A 270 -18.99 13.92 -10.29
N ALA A 271 -18.89 13.57 -11.57
CA ALA A 271 -17.66 13.01 -12.11
C ALA A 271 -16.54 14.06 -12.02
N PRO A 272 -15.37 13.72 -11.45
CA PRO A 272 -14.23 14.64 -11.42
C PRO A 272 -13.69 14.88 -12.84
N SER A 273 -12.92 15.95 -13.01
CA SER A 273 -12.14 16.17 -14.23
C SER A 273 -11.18 15.01 -14.47
N MET A 274 -10.96 14.66 -15.74
CA MET A 274 -9.98 13.64 -16.14
C MET A 274 -8.54 14.11 -15.92
N ALA A 275 -8.30 15.41 -15.82
CA ALA A 275 -7.01 16.02 -15.45
C ALA A 275 -6.82 16.17 -13.93
N ALA A 276 -7.81 15.82 -13.11
CA ALA A 276 -7.76 16.03 -11.66
C ALA A 276 -6.74 15.13 -10.95
N ARG A 277 -6.67 13.86 -11.34
CA ARG A 277 -5.76 12.86 -10.76
C ARG A 277 -5.63 11.62 -11.64
N GLN A 278 -4.56 10.87 -11.42
CA GLN A 278 -4.32 9.56 -12.01
C GLN A 278 -5.31 8.50 -11.48
N SER A 279 -5.42 7.39 -12.22
CA SER A 279 -5.93 6.14 -11.66
C SER A 279 -5.04 5.64 -10.53
N SER A 280 -5.55 4.73 -9.71
CA SER A 280 -4.83 4.22 -8.53
C SER A 280 -4.06 2.96 -8.84
N GLU A 281 -2.87 2.85 -8.26
CA GLU A 281 -2.12 1.60 -8.16
C GLU A 281 -2.20 1.17 -6.69
N THR A 282 -2.71 -0.03 -6.42
CA THR A 282 -2.99 -0.50 -5.04
C THR A 282 -2.08 -1.63 -4.57
N GLY A 283 -0.90 -1.75 -5.18
CA GLY A 283 0.23 -2.51 -4.66
C GLY A 283 0.72 -1.99 -3.32
N ALA A 284 0.48 -0.72 -3.01
CA ALA A 284 0.58 -0.16 -1.68
C ALA A 284 -0.49 0.91 -1.42
N PHE A 285 -1.01 0.96 -0.19
CA PHE A 285 -1.81 2.08 0.32
C PHE A 285 -1.82 2.12 1.84
N LEU A 286 -2.19 3.25 2.42
CA LEU A 286 -2.37 3.41 3.87
C LEU A 286 -3.84 3.64 4.16
N VAL A 287 -4.40 3.02 5.21
CA VAL A 287 -5.79 3.28 5.62
C VAL A 287 -5.99 3.18 7.13
N SER A 288 -6.78 4.08 7.69
CA SER A 288 -7.28 4.00 9.06
C SER A 288 -8.71 3.50 9.08
N LYS A 289 -8.95 2.30 9.63
CA LYS A 289 -10.30 1.75 9.82
C LYS A 289 -11.16 2.61 10.72
N LYS A 290 -10.55 3.36 11.64
CA LYS A 290 -11.27 4.25 12.55
C LYS A 290 -11.92 5.41 11.81
N THR A 291 -11.23 6.01 10.83
CA THR A 291 -11.75 7.16 10.07
C THR A 291 -12.44 6.73 8.77
N HIS A 292 -12.17 5.53 8.26
CA HIS A 292 -12.65 5.04 6.96
C HIS A 292 -13.55 3.81 7.05
N SER A 293 -14.17 3.52 8.19
CA SER A 293 -15.02 2.32 8.36
C SER A 293 -16.10 2.21 7.29
N LEU A 294 -16.87 3.27 7.06
CA LEU A 294 -17.93 3.31 6.05
C LEU A 294 -17.39 3.19 4.62
N ALA A 295 -16.26 3.84 4.33
CA ALA A 295 -15.61 3.75 3.01
C ALA A 295 -15.10 2.32 2.74
N LEU A 296 -14.51 1.65 3.72
CA LEU A 296 -14.03 0.27 3.59
C LEU A 296 -15.19 -0.73 3.43
N LEU A 297 -16.32 -0.51 4.13
CA LEU A 297 -17.52 -1.32 3.97
C LEU A 297 -18.11 -1.17 2.56
N LEU A 298 -18.12 0.04 2.02
CA LEU A 298 -18.56 0.29 0.65
C LEU A 298 -17.57 -0.26 -0.39
N ALA A 299 -16.27 -0.14 -0.17
CA ALA A 299 -15.26 -0.79 -1.01
C ALA A 299 -15.42 -2.32 -1.00
N ALA A 300 -15.78 -2.91 0.14
CA ALA A 300 -16.05 -4.35 0.22
C ALA A 300 -17.29 -4.75 -0.57
N TYR A 301 -18.36 -3.95 -0.54
CA TYR A 301 -19.53 -4.15 -1.38
C TYR A 301 -19.21 -4.04 -2.87
N TYR A 302 -18.39 -3.05 -3.26
CA TYR A 302 -17.91 -2.92 -4.64
C TYR A 302 -17.11 -4.13 -5.10
N ASN A 303 -16.20 -4.64 -4.27
CA ASN A 303 -15.43 -5.82 -4.60
C ASN A 303 -16.27 -7.10 -4.59
N PHE A 304 -17.22 -7.25 -3.65
CA PHE A 304 -18.11 -8.40 -3.59
C PHE A 304 -18.92 -8.55 -4.88
N TYR A 305 -19.45 -7.44 -5.40
CA TYR A 305 -20.11 -7.38 -6.71
C TYR A 305 -19.19 -6.89 -7.83
N GLY A 306 -17.87 -6.97 -7.64
CA GLY A 306 -16.86 -6.46 -8.56
C GLY A 306 -16.89 -7.19 -9.90
N PRO A 307 -16.65 -8.53 -9.91
CA PRO A 307 -16.62 -9.31 -11.15
C PRO A 307 -17.92 -9.22 -11.97
N SER A 308 -19.05 -9.03 -11.30
CA SER A 308 -20.37 -8.95 -11.96
C SER A 308 -20.76 -7.53 -12.36
N HIS A 309 -20.45 -6.50 -11.58
CA HIS A 309 -20.95 -5.14 -11.81
C HIS A 309 -19.85 -4.08 -11.71
N TYR A 310 -19.24 -3.93 -10.53
CA TYR A 310 -18.45 -2.73 -10.23
C TYR A 310 -17.10 -2.68 -10.94
N PHE A 311 -16.41 -3.79 -11.18
CA PHE A 311 -15.13 -3.73 -11.91
C PHE A 311 -15.32 -3.20 -13.33
N ARG A 312 -16.41 -3.60 -14.01
CA ARG A 312 -16.77 -3.07 -15.33
C ARG A 312 -17.09 -1.58 -15.28
N LEU A 313 -17.76 -1.10 -14.23
CA LEU A 313 -18.08 0.33 -14.09
C LEU A 313 -16.84 1.17 -13.74
N LEU A 314 -15.94 0.64 -12.94
CA LEU A 314 -14.80 1.37 -12.40
C LEU A 314 -13.57 1.35 -13.32
N SER A 315 -13.38 0.26 -14.07
CA SER A 315 -12.21 0.05 -14.91
C SER A 315 -12.52 -0.07 -16.40
N GLN A 316 -13.74 -0.49 -16.76
CA GLN A 316 -14.19 -0.66 -18.15
C GLN A 316 -13.23 -1.52 -19.01
N GLY A 317 -12.68 -2.59 -18.41
CA GLY A 317 -11.71 -3.48 -19.05
C GLY A 317 -10.32 -2.87 -19.33
N GLY A 318 -10.07 -1.66 -18.82
CA GLY A 318 -8.76 -1.02 -18.93
C GLY A 318 -7.65 -1.72 -18.13
N PRO A 319 -6.39 -1.26 -18.27
CA PRO A 319 -5.24 -1.88 -17.62
C PRO A 319 -5.37 -1.97 -16.09
N GLY A 320 -5.09 -3.16 -15.56
CA GLY A 320 -5.22 -3.44 -14.13
C GLY A 320 -6.67 -3.51 -13.64
N GLU A 321 -7.63 -3.91 -14.47
CA GLU A 321 -9.01 -4.12 -14.04
C GLU A 321 -9.10 -5.06 -12.82
N GLY A 322 -9.80 -4.60 -11.78
CA GLY A 322 -9.92 -5.31 -10.52
C GLY A 322 -10.29 -4.38 -9.37
N ASP A 323 -9.68 -4.62 -8.22
CA ASP A 323 -9.97 -3.98 -6.94
C ASP A 323 -9.41 -2.56 -6.81
N LYS A 324 -8.40 -2.19 -7.60
CA LYS A 324 -7.62 -0.97 -7.38
C LYS A 324 -8.45 0.31 -7.23
N GLU A 325 -9.42 0.53 -8.13
CA GLU A 325 -10.23 1.74 -8.15
C GLU A 325 -11.29 1.79 -7.04
N THR A 326 -11.55 0.68 -6.35
CA THR A 326 -12.66 0.59 -5.40
C THR A 326 -12.47 1.45 -4.16
N PHE A 327 -11.22 1.63 -3.68
CA PHE A 327 -10.92 2.35 -2.44
C PHE A 327 -11.22 3.84 -2.54
N ILE A 328 -10.64 4.51 -3.54
CA ILE A 328 -10.84 5.95 -3.73
C ILE A 328 -12.30 6.23 -4.09
N GLN A 329 -12.91 5.39 -4.93
CA GLN A 329 -14.28 5.58 -5.37
C GLN A 329 -15.29 5.39 -4.23
N ALA A 330 -15.03 4.45 -3.31
CA ALA A 330 -15.82 4.29 -2.11
C ALA A 330 -15.64 5.47 -1.13
N ALA A 331 -14.39 5.91 -0.90
CA ALA A 331 -14.11 7.08 -0.07
C ALA A 331 -14.83 8.34 -0.58
N SER A 332 -14.73 8.61 -1.89
CA SER A 332 -15.41 9.71 -2.56
C SER A 332 -16.94 9.62 -2.42
N ALA A 333 -17.52 8.43 -2.58
CA ALA A 333 -18.97 8.21 -2.48
C ALA A 333 -19.57 8.54 -1.11
N VAL A 334 -18.77 8.39 -0.05
CA VAL A 334 -19.22 8.64 1.33
C VAL A 334 -18.63 9.92 1.92
N GLY A 335 -17.91 10.70 1.11
CA GLY A 335 -17.27 11.95 1.52
C GLY A 335 -16.12 11.76 2.51
N ALA A 336 -15.48 10.59 2.54
CA ALA A 336 -14.29 10.37 3.34
C ALA A 336 -13.06 11.04 2.67
N PRO A 337 -12.22 11.76 3.42
CA PRO A 337 -11.03 12.41 2.87
C PRO A 337 -10.03 11.36 2.39
N PHE A 338 -9.23 11.69 1.40
CA PHE A 338 -8.14 10.84 0.95
C PHE A 338 -7.06 11.67 0.29
N TYR A 339 -5.83 11.17 0.30
CA TYR A 339 -4.73 11.73 -0.47
C TYR A 339 -4.26 10.74 -1.52
N THR A 340 -4.21 11.19 -2.78
CA THR A 340 -3.55 10.47 -3.86
C THR A 340 -2.22 11.16 -4.13
N VAL A 341 -1.11 10.43 -4.00
CA VAL A 341 0.22 10.96 -4.36
C VAL A 341 0.18 11.55 -5.76
N SER A 342 0.66 12.78 -5.92
CA SER A 342 0.58 13.51 -7.18
C SER A 342 1.76 13.22 -8.09
N GLU A 343 2.95 13.00 -7.54
CA GLU A 343 4.14 12.64 -8.32
C GLU A 343 3.87 11.36 -9.11
N ARG A 344 4.20 11.39 -10.40
CA ARG A 344 3.95 10.27 -11.32
C ARG A 344 4.72 9.03 -10.88
N VAL A 345 4.04 7.89 -10.88
CA VAL A 345 4.69 6.58 -10.81
C VAL A 345 5.67 6.42 -11.98
N GLN A 346 6.84 5.84 -11.71
CA GLN A 346 7.90 5.65 -12.70
C GLN A 346 8.03 4.17 -13.04
N ALA A 347 7.99 3.82 -14.33
CA ALA A 347 8.40 2.48 -14.76
C ALA A 347 9.93 2.38 -14.63
N ILE A 348 10.41 1.30 -14.03
CA ILE A 348 11.84 1.00 -13.92
C ILE A 348 12.15 -0.36 -14.54
N GLY A 349 13.33 -0.48 -15.13
CA GLY A 349 13.73 -1.63 -15.93
C GLY A 349 15.15 -1.46 -16.45
N HIS A 350 15.46 -2.18 -17.53
CA HIS A 350 16.68 -1.94 -18.31
C HIS A 350 16.32 -1.38 -19.69
N ALA A 351 17.25 -0.62 -20.27
CA ALA A 351 17.09 -0.14 -21.63
C ALA A 351 17.21 -1.30 -22.63
N ASN A 352 16.39 -1.26 -23.68
CA ASN A 352 16.47 -2.15 -24.82
C ASN A 352 16.34 -1.35 -26.14
N ALA A 353 16.52 -2.01 -27.29
CA ALA A 353 16.40 -1.39 -28.61
C ALA A 353 15.06 -0.67 -28.86
N ASP A 354 13.99 -1.11 -28.20
CA ASP A 354 12.62 -0.58 -28.33
C ASP A 354 12.27 0.45 -27.23
N GLY A 355 13.20 0.79 -26.35
CA GLY A 355 13.03 1.72 -25.23
C GLY A 355 13.36 1.11 -23.87
N LEU A 356 12.32 0.80 -23.08
CA LEU A 356 12.45 0.31 -21.71
C LEU A 356 11.80 -1.07 -21.56
N SER A 357 12.59 -2.08 -21.19
CA SER A 357 12.10 -3.35 -20.63
C SER A 357 11.67 -3.13 -19.18
N GLY A 358 10.48 -2.56 -18.97
CA GLY A 358 9.98 -2.21 -17.63
C GLY A 358 9.59 -3.45 -16.83
N SER A 359 10.19 -3.65 -15.65
CA SER A 359 9.92 -4.83 -14.80
C SER A 359 9.37 -4.51 -13.41
N ALA A 360 9.37 -3.24 -13.03
CA ALA A 360 8.83 -2.77 -11.77
C ALA A 360 8.34 -1.32 -11.88
N MET A 361 7.61 -0.88 -10.85
CA MET A 361 7.16 0.49 -10.67
C MET A 361 7.83 1.10 -9.43
N ALA A 362 8.32 2.32 -9.54
CA ALA A 362 8.86 3.10 -8.43
C ALA A 362 7.86 4.19 -8.02
N GLN A 363 7.50 4.18 -6.74
CA GLN A 363 6.45 4.99 -6.13
C GLN A 363 7.05 5.95 -5.08
N SER A 364 6.75 7.24 -5.23
CA SER A 364 7.38 8.34 -4.48
C SER A 364 6.98 8.42 -3.00
N ASP A 365 7.82 9.05 -2.17
CA ASP A 365 7.50 9.35 -0.77
C ASP A 365 6.31 10.35 -0.68
N PRO A 366 5.20 9.97 -0.02
CA PRO A 366 3.99 10.78 0.03
C PRO A 366 4.17 12.01 0.92
N ARG A 367 5.11 12.01 1.87
CA ARG A 367 5.37 13.14 2.78
C ARG A 367 6.01 14.28 2.01
N GLU A 368 7.00 13.95 1.19
CA GLU A 368 7.72 14.91 0.34
C GLU A 368 6.82 15.45 -0.78
N ASP A 369 6.09 14.56 -1.46
CA ASP A 369 5.09 14.95 -2.46
C ASP A 369 4.05 15.91 -1.86
N PHE A 370 3.46 15.55 -0.71
CA PHE A 370 2.49 16.42 -0.03
C PHE A 370 3.08 17.77 0.38
N ALA A 371 4.34 17.80 0.86
CA ALA A 371 5.01 19.05 1.22
C ALA A 371 5.21 19.98 0.01
N LEU A 372 5.40 19.44 -1.19
CA LEU A 372 5.45 20.23 -2.44
C LEU A 372 4.06 20.76 -2.82
N ILE A 373 3.03 19.92 -2.73
CA ILE A 373 1.65 20.31 -3.03
C ILE A 373 1.16 21.43 -2.11
N GLN A 374 1.51 21.39 -0.81
CA GLN A 374 1.20 22.47 0.13
C GLN A 374 1.86 23.81 -0.23
N GLN A 375 2.89 23.80 -1.07
CA GLN A 375 3.56 24.99 -1.60
C GLN A 375 3.09 25.35 -3.02
N ASP A 376 2.01 24.73 -3.51
CA ASP A 376 1.50 24.85 -4.87
C ASP A 376 2.51 24.43 -5.97
N LYS A 377 3.44 23.51 -5.61
CA LYS A 377 4.46 22.97 -6.53
C LYS A 377 4.01 21.62 -7.07
N TRP A 378 3.25 21.64 -8.16
CA TRP A 378 2.70 20.45 -8.81
C TRP A 378 3.64 19.88 -9.87
N ARG A 379 4.60 19.05 -9.44
CA ARG A 379 5.56 18.40 -10.36
C ARG A 379 4.91 17.59 -11.48
N VAL A 380 3.74 17.01 -11.23
CA VAL A 380 2.96 16.26 -12.24
C VAL A 380 2.65 17.11 -13.49
N LYS A 381 2.53 18.43 -13.33
CA LYS A 381 2.27 19.42 -14.39
C LYS A 381 3.56 19.98 -15.01
N ASP A 382 4.54 20.27 -14.17
CA ASP A 382 5.85 20.79 -14.58
C ASP A 382 6.93 20.29 -13.62
N GLU A 383 7.79 19.39 -14.09
CA GLU A 383 8.85 18.79 -13.27
C GLU A 383 9.95 19.81 -12.87
N ALA A 384 10.01 20.99 -13.51
CA ALA A 384 11.02 22.00 -13.21
C ALA A 384 10.74 22.78 -11.90
N VAL A 385 9.53 22.67 -11.33
CA VAL A 385 9.11 23.48 -10.17
C VAL A 385 9.78 23.08 -8.84
N ALA A 386 10.30 21.86 -8.74
CA ALA A 386 11.00 21.34 -7.57
C ALA A 386 11.78 20.06 -7.91
N PRO A 387 12.79 19.64 -7.13
CA PRO A 387 13.37 18.30 -7.23
C PRO A 387 12.32 17.19 -7.00
N ALA A 388 12.54 16.02 -7.61
CA ALA A 388 11.67 14.87 -7.44
C ALA A 388 11.76 14.30 -6.00
N PRO A 389 10.64 13.92 -5.38
CA PRO A 389 10.65 13.23 -4.09
C PRO A 389 11.49 11.95 -4.11
N HIS A 390 11.94 11.45 -2.97
CA HIS A 390 12.55 10.12 -2.91
C HIS A 390 11.57 9.02 -3.31
N ILE A 391 12.09 7.84 -3.69
CA ILE A 391 11.27 6.64 -3.88
C ILE A 391 11.04 5.98 -2.53
N PHE A 392 9.80 5.60 -2.24
CA PHE A 392 9.43 4.94 -1.00
C PHE A 392 9.01 3.49 -1.21
N PHE A 393 8.28 3.17 -2.27
CA PHE A 393 7.86 1.80 -2.59
C PHE A 393 8.38 1.38 -3.97
N ILE A 394 8.75 0.09 -4.08
CA ILE A 394 8.98 -0.58 -5.36
C ILE A 394 7.93 -1.69 -5.49
N HIS A 395 7.18 -1.67 -6.59
CA HIS A 395 6.24 -2.72 -6.96
C HIS A 395 6.84 -3.53 -8.12
N ALA A 396 7.47 -4.66 -7.82
CA ALA A 396 8.20 -5.52 -8.76
C ALA A 396 7.27 -6.52 -9.45
N ASN A 397 6.35 -5.98 -10.25
CA ASN A 397 5.14 -6.68 -10.65
C ASN A 397 5.20 -7.49 -11.94
N TYR A 398 6.18 -7.25 -12.82
CA TYR A 398 6.16 -7.84 -14.14
C TYR A 398 7.54 -8.18 -14.75
N PRO A 399 8.04 -9.40 -14.56
CA PRO A 399 7.44 -10.49 -13.78
C PRO A 399 7.57 -10.27 -12.29
N LYS A 400 6.85 -11.10 -11.53
CA LYS A 400 7.04 -11.22 -10.09
C LYS A 400 8.30 -12.04 -9.87
N PHE A 401 9.33 -11.44 -9.27
CA PHE A 401 10.70 -11.95 -9.14
C PHE A 401 10.79 -13.25 -8.31
N ASN A 402 10.20 -14.33 -8.81
CA ASN A 402 10.19 -15.67 -8.23
C ASN A 402 11.23 -16.53 -8.95
N PRO A 403 12.34 -16.93 -8.28
CA PRO A 403 13.34 -17.81 -8.87
C PRO A 403 12.83 -19.18 -9.33
N GLY A 404 11.75 -19.67 -8.73
CA GLY A 404 11.10 -20.92 -9.13
C GLY A 404 10.25 -20.81 -10.40
N ASP A 405 10.00 -19.60 -10.90
CA ASP A 405 9.33 -19.35 -12.17
C ASP A 405 10.36 -19.13 -13.31
N ARG A 406 9.98 -18.45 -14.39
CA ARG A 406 10.80 -18.23 -15.59
C ARG A 406 11.51 -16.87 -15.59
N ILE A 407 11.91 -16.38 -14.41
CA ILE A 407 12.60 -15.09 -14.25
C ILE A 407 13.97 -15.05 -14.95
N PHE A 408 14.60 -16.20 -15.10
CA PHE A 408 15.88 -16.37 -15.80
C PHE A 408 15.66 -16.62 -17.29
N GLY A 409 16.42 -15.92 -18.12
CA GLY A 409 16.39 -16.12 -19.57
C GLY A 409 15.24 -15.38 -20.27
N MET A 410 14.81 -15.91 -21.42
CA MET A 410 13.79 -15.30 -22.29
C MET A 410 12.34 -15.68 -21.90
N GLY A 411 12.10 -16.02 -20.63
CA GLY A 411 10.81 -16.51 -20.15
C GLY A 411 9.69 -15.47 -20.09
N TRP A 412 10.08 -14.19 -20.14
CA TRP A 412 9.23 -13.00 -20.07
C TRP A 412 9.71 -11.98 -21.10
N GLU A 413 8.80 -11.18 -21.68
CA GLU A 413 9.20 -10.15 -22.64
C GLU A 413 10.14 -9.08 -22.05
N THR A 414 10.08 -8.88 -20.73
CA THR A 414 10.93 -7.91 -20.05
C THR A 414 12.33 -8.42 -19.75
N THR A 415 12.59 -9.73 -19.92
CA THR A 415 13.90 -10.39 -19.75
C THR A 415 14.74 -9.81 -18.61
N PRO A 416 14.22 -9.68 -17.37
CA PRO A 416 14.78 -8.78 -16.36
C PRO A 416 16.16 -9.20 -15.85
N THR A 417 16.62 -10.41 -16.18
CA THR A 417 17.91 -10.96 -15.78
C THR A 417 18.94 -10.97 -16.91
N LEU A 418 18.62 -10.42 -18.08
CA LEU A 418 19.48 -10.43 -19.26
C LEU A 418 19.81 -9.02 -19.74
N LYS A 419 21.01 -8.87 -20.30
CA LYS A 419 21.40 -7.74 -21.16
C LYS A 419 20.96 -8.01 -22.60
N GLU A 420 21.03 -6.98 -23.45
CA GLU A 420 20.70 -7.11 -24.88
C GLU A 420 21.54 -8.17 -25.62
N ASP A 421 22.79 -8.38 -25.21
CA ASP A 421 23.69 -9.38 -25.79
C ASP A 421 23.40 -10.83 -25.31
N GLY A 422 22.39 -11.00 -24.44
CA GLY A 422 21.98 -12.27 -23.86
C GLY A 422 22.81 -12.71 -22.65
N SER A 423 23.80 -11.93 -22.22
CA SER A 423 24.52 -12.17 -20.96
C SER A 423 23.66 -11.78 -19.75
N ALA A 424 24.03 -12.26 -18.55
CA ALA A 424 23.33 -11.91 -17.32
C ALA A 424 23.48 -10.40 -17.02
N GLY A 425 22.39 -9.76 -16.61
CA GLY A 425 22.34 -8.31 -16.41
C GLY A 425 21.46 -7.86 -15.26
N ARG A 426 21.62 -6.57 -14.94
CA ARG A 426 20.84 -5.82 -13.96
C ARG A 426 19.42 -5.59 -14.49
N ALA A 427 18.43 -5.78 -13.63
CA ALA A 427 17.01 -5.57 -13.94
C ALA A 427 16.64 -4.08 -13.96
N TRP A 428 17.26 -3.24 -13.13
CA TRP A 428 16.83 -1.85 -12.88
C TRP A 428 17.99 -0.86 -13.07
N THR A 429 18.22 -0.46 -14.33
CA THR A 429 19.25 0.51 -14.73
C THR A 429 18.67 1.78 -15.37
N ALA A 430 17.37 1.79 -15.68
CA ALA A 430 16.70 2.90 -16.35
C ALA A 430 15.29 3.15 -15.78
N PRO A 431 14.80 4.42 -15.82
CA PRO A 431 15.52 5.64 -16.19
C PRO A 431 16.56 6.05 -15.12
N PRO A 432 17.77 6.52 -15.48
CA PRO A 432 18.83 6.80 -14.52
C PRO A 432 18.44 7.79 -13.41
N ASP A 433 17.64 8.81 -13.73
CA ASP A 433 17.21 9.81 -12.75
C ASP A 433 16.22 9.24 -11.73
N THR A 434 15.43 8.23 -12.12
CA THR A 434 14.60 7.47 -11.17
C THR A 434 15.46 6.55 -10.30
N ILE A 435 16.43 5.84 -10.90
CA ILE A 435 17.30 4.92 -10.15
C ILE A 435 18.10 5.67 -9.08
N LYS A 436 18.61 6.87 -9.37
CA LYS A 436 19.33 7.71 -8.38
C LYS A 436 18.48 8.03 -7.14
N ARG A 437 17.15 8.19 -7.29
CA ARG A 437 16.21 8.50 -6.19
C ARG A 437 16.03 7.35 -5.19
N PHE A 438 16.63 6.19 -5.44
CA PHE A 438 16.64 5.08 -4.48
C PHE A 438 17.58 5.33 -3.29
N GLY A 439 18.60 6.17 -3.47
CA GLY A 439 19.61 6.47 -2.44
C GLY A 439 20.64 5.36 -2.18
N TYR A 440 20.40 4.13 -2.63
CA TYR A 440 21.33 3.00 -2.54
C TYR A 440 21.00 1.92 -3.58
N ASP A 441 21.85 0.88 -3.66
CA ASP A 441 21.65 -0.25 -4.58
C ASP A 441 20.52 -1.19 -4.12
N VAL A 442 19.28 -0.74 -4.35
CA VAL A 442 18.04 -1.46 -4.02
C VAL A 442 17.94 -2.78 -4.77
N GLU A 443 18.37 -2.81 -6.04
CA GLU A 443 18.30 -4.03 -6.85
C GLU A 443 19.20 -5.11 -6.25
N LYS A 444 20.46 -4.77 -5.94
CA LYS A 444 21.39 -5.69 -5.28
C LYS A 444 20.84 -6.15 -3.93
N ALA A 445 20.31 -5.23 -3.12
CA ALA A 445 19.70 -5.57 -1.83
C ALA A 445 18.52 -6.54 -1.99
N TYR A 446 17.67 -6.34 -3.00
CA TYR A 446 16.54 -7.24 -3.25
C TYR A 446 17.01 -8.62 -3.68
N TRP A 447 18.00 -8.71 -4.57
CA TRP A 447 18.61 -9.98 -4.96
C TRP A 447 19.38 -10.68 -3.85
N GLU A 448 19.92 -9.95 -2.87
CA GLU A 448 20.46 -10.56 -1.64
C GLU A 448 19.36 -11.25 -0.83
N GLU A 449 18.18 -10.63 -0.70
CA GLU A 449 17.05 -11.26 0.00
C GLU A 449 16.47 -12.43 -0.80
N ILE A 450 16.35 -12.32 -2.13
CA ILE A 450 15.95 -13.42 -3.01
C ILE A 450 16.93 -14.58 -2.89
N LYS A 451 18.24 -14.32 -2.90
CA LYS A 451 19.29 -15.35 -2.71
C LYS A 451 19.13 -16.04 -1.38
N TRP A 452 18.93 -15.30 -0.30
CA TRP A 452 18.69 -15.88 1.02
C TRP A 452 17.46 -16.79 1.02
N VAL A 453 16.33 -16.33 0.46
CA VAL A 453 15.10 -17.12 0.38
C VAL A 453 15.32 -18.39 -0.45
N SER A 454 15.98 -18.28 -1.60
CA SER A 454 16.26 -19.43 -2.46
C SER A 454 17.20 -20.44 -1.86
N CYS A 455 18.16 -20.03 -1.03
CA CYS A 455 19.13 -20.95 -0.44
C CYS A 455 18.69 -21.52 0.90
N GLU A 456 18.04 -20.74 1.75
CA GLU A 456 17.61 -21.20 3.07
C GLU A 456 16.25 -21.93 3.01
N LEU A 457 15.42 -21.61 2.01
CA LEU A 457 14.02 -22.07 1.94
C LEU A 457 13.70 -22.86 0.65
N GLU A 458 14.72 -23.34 -0.08
CA GLU A 458 14.55 -24.04 -1.37
C GLU A 458 13.50 -25.16 -1.32
N THR A 459 13.55 -25.97 -0.26
CA THR A 459 12.71 -27.15 -0.05
C THR A 459 11.45 -26.87 0.77
N VAL A 460 11.25 -25.61 1.18
CA VAL A 460 10.18 -25.22 2.11
C VAL A 460 8.89 -24.89 1.37
N PHE A 461 9.00 -24.27 0.20
CA PHE A 461 7.83 -23.85 -0.57
C PHE A 461 7.28 -25.00 -1.40
N LYS A 462 5.97 -25.25 -1.30
CA LYS A 462 5.27 -26.28 -2.08
C LYS A 462 5.45 -26.07 -3.59
N THR A 463 5.48 -24.82 -4.04
CA THR A 463 5.66 -24.50 -5.47
C THR A 463 7.07 -24.77 -5.99
N TRP A 464 8.03 -25.00 -5.10
CA TRP A 464 9.42 -25.31 -5.42
C TRP A 464 9.77 -26.79 -5.23
N GLU A 465 8.85 -27.64 -4.76
CA GLU A 465 9.09 -29.07 -4.47
C GLU A 465 9.73 -29.85 -5.65
N ASN A 466 9.39 -29.47 -6.89
CA ASN A 466 9.91 -30.10 -8.10
C ASN A 466 10.97 -29.26 -8.82
N LYS A 467 11.50 -28.22 -8.18
CA LYS A 467 12.53 -27.35 -8.74
C LYS A 467 13.88 -27.78 -8.17
N VAL A 468 14.83 -28.00 -9.06
CA VAL A 468 16.20 -28.39 -8.70
C VAL A 468 17.16 -27.24 -8.97
N ASP A 469 18.17 -27.13 -8.11
CA ASP A 469 19.27 -26.18 -8.19
C ASP A 469 18.82 -24.71 -8.25
N LEU A 470 17.72 -24.34 -7.59
CA LEU A 470 17.28 -22.94 -7.49
C LEU A 470 18.28 -22.09 -6.73
N CYS A 471 18.76 -22.54 -5.58
CA CYS A 471 19.78 -21.81 -4.82
C CYS A 471 21.00 -21.56 -5.71
N LYS A 472 21.53 -22.64 -6.31
CA LYS A 472 22.69 -22.57 -7.21
C LYS A 472 22.46 -21.61 -8.39
N LYS A 473 21.30 -21.65 -9.06
CA LYS A 473 20.98 -20.71 -10.16
C LYS A 473 20.99 -19.25 -9.70
N VAL A 474 20.42 -18.98 -8.53
CA VAL A 474 20.40 -17.62 -7.97
C VAL A 474 21.80 -17.19 -7.54
N GLU A 475 22.61 -18.08 -6.96
CA GLU A 475 24.01 -17.80 -6.61
C GLU A 475 24.86 -17.51 -7.84
N GLU A 476 24.71 -18.30 -8.91
CA GLU A 476 25.42 -18.09 -10.18
C GLU A 476 25.04 -16.74 -10.81
N TYR A 477 23.74 -16.43 -10.88
CA TYR A 477 23.28 -15.13 -11.37
C TYR A 477 23.81 -13.98 -10.49
N TRP A 478 23.67 -14.09 -9.17
CA TRP A 478 24.13 -13.07 -8.23
C TRP A 478 25.65 -12.87 -8.33
N GLY A 479 26.40 -13.96 -8.48
CA GLY A 479 27.84 -13.95 -8.68
C GLY A 479 28.26 -13.20 -9.94
N HIS A 480 27.55 -13.40 -11.05
CA HIS A 480 27.85 -12.72 -12.31
C HIS A 480 27.44 -11.24 -12.34
N VAL A 481 26.40 -10.86 -11.60
CA VAL A 481 25.79 -9.51 -11.72
C VAL A 481 26.16 -8.58 -10.57
N PHE A 482 26.45 -9.09 -9.37
CA PHE A 482 26.58 -8.26 -8.17
C PHE A 482 27.84 -8.51 -7.33
N ALA A 483 28.62 -9.57 -7.59
CA ALA A 483 29.78 -9.91 -6.75
C ALA A 483 30.91 -8.89 -6.90
N GLU A 484 31.16 -8.43 -8.13
CA GLU A 484 32.17 -7.42 -8.43
C GLU A 484 31.49 -6.20 -9.09
N PRO A 485 32.07 -4.99 -8.95
CA PRO A 485 31.54 -3.81 -9.64
C PRO A 485 31.67 -3.95 -11.16
N HIS A 486 30.64 -3.51 -11.88
CA HIS A 486 30.63 -3.38 -13.33
C HIS A 486 30.57 -1.90 -13.76
N ASP A 487 31.08 -1.59 -14.95
CA ASP A 487 31.09 -0.21 -15.47
C ASP A 487 29.67 0.36 -15.69
N ASP A 488 28.69 -0.51 -15.94
CA ASP A 488 27.28 -0.20 -16.13
C ASP A 488 26.46 -0.20 -14.82
N ASP A 489 27.11 -0.39 -13.66
CA ASP A 489 26.42 -0.34 -12.39
C ASP A 489 25.87 1.08 -12.08
N PRO A 490 24.61 1.20 -11.66
CA PRO A 490 24.05 2.42 -11.11
C PRO A 490 24.93 3.00 -10.00
N LYS A 491 25.15 4.32 -10.07
CA LYS A 491 25.95 5.07 -9.09
C LYS A 491 25.01 5.82 -8.15
N PHE A 492 25.15 5.52 -6.86
CA PHE A 492 24.43 6.20 -5.79
C PHE A 492 25.43 7.11 -5.06
N THR A 493 25.22 8.41 -5.09
CA THR A 493 26.01 9.37 -4.31
C THR A 493 25.38 9.51 -2.94
N LEU A 494 26.20 9.62 -1.88
CA LEU A 494 25.72 9.92 -0.52
C LEU A 494 25.10 11.33 -0.41
N ASP A 495 25.31 12.17 -1.42
CA ASP A 495 24.67 13.48 -1.57
C ASP A 495 23.57 13.36 -2.62
N GLY A 496 22.35 13.12 -2.14
CA GLY A 496 21.10 13.09 -2.88
C GLY A 496 19.98 13.13 -1.88
#